data_AF-A0A1X1BK81-F1
#
_entry.id   AF-A0A1X1BK81-F1
#
_cell.length_a   1.000
_cell.length_b   1.000
_cell.length_c   1.000
_cell.angle_alpha   90.00
_cell.angle_beta   90.00
_cell.angle_gamma   90.00
#
_symmetry.space_group_name_H-M   'P 1'
#
loop_
_entity.id
_entity.type
_entity.pdbx_description
1 polymer ?
#
loop_
_entity_poly.entity_id
_entity_poly.type
_entity_poly.pdbx_seq_one_letter_code
_entity_poly.pdbx_strand_id
1 'polypeptide(L)'
;MSNADAIRSEIASIDSRLKQWFLFRRVQAERAMSIKKLLDDNNFLGLACNNDTPDVVDRVMWSDIVKGRPELEDTLSVNAREMKADMYMDIFTRSCDLDHVCRLPGSKYFQCLQQNFAVDRNTRSGRCESAFEAFDTCRKGLQLQQNSHLQESLKRQQLQDDEAQALFYKRMELMKKLESLGFTGANVAG
;
A
#
# COMPACT_ATOMS: atom_id res chain seq x y z
N MET A 1 42.05 -28.51 -1.01
CA MET A 1 41.48 -27.48 -1.90
C MET A 1 42.47 -26.35 -1.99
N SER A 2 42.77 -25.84 -3.19
CA SER A 2 43.68 -24.68 -3.31
C SER A 2 42.99 -23.43 -2.74
N ASN A 3 43.76 -22.47 -2.23
CA ASN A 3 43.22 -21.21 -1.71
C ASN A 3 42.41 -20.46 -2.79
N ALA A 4 42.81 -20.60 -4.06
CA ALA A 4 42.09 -20.05 -5.21
C ALA A 4 40.70 -20.69 -5.42
N ASP A 5 40.58 -22.02 -5.23
CA ASP A 5 39.29 -22.71 -5.38
C ASP A 5 38.32 -22.35 -4.26
N ALA A 6 38.83 -22.11 -3.04
CA ALA A 6 38.02 -21.61 -1.93
C ALA A 6 37.47 -20.20 -2.22
N ILE A 7 38.30 -19.29 -2.75
CA ILE A 7 37.89 -17.94 -3.15
C ILE A 7 36.85 -17.99 -4.27
N ARG A 8 37.04 -18.84 -5.29
CA ARG A 8 36.08 -19.02 -6.40
C ARG A 8 34.73 -19.54 -5.90
N SER A 9 34.74 -20.50 -4.97
CA SER A 9 33.52 -21.04 -4.36
C SER A 9 32.75 -19.96 -3.58
N GLU A 10 33.45 -19.14 -2.81
CA GLU A 10 32.84 -18.03 -2.07
C GLU A 10 32.25 -16.98 -3.01
N ILE A 11 32.96 -16.63 -4.10
CA ILE A 11 32.43 -15.71 -5.13
C ILE A 11 31.16 -16.28 -5.76
N ALA A 12 31.13 -17.57 -6.12
CA ALA A 12 29.95 -18.20 -6.70
C ALA A 12 28.74 -18.20 -5.73
N SER A 13 28.99 -18.41 -4.43
CA SER A 13 27.98 -18.29 -3.38
C SER A 13 27.42 -16.87 -3.29
N ILE A 14 28.29 -15.86 -3.31
CA ILE A 14 27.89 -14.44 -3.32
C ILE A 14 27.08 -14.11 -4.57
N ASP A 15 27.50 -14.56 -5.75
CA ASP A 15 26.80 -14.33 -7.02
C ASP A 15 25.38 -14.93 -7.02
N SER A 16 25.22 -16.12 -6.43
CA SER A 16 23.91 -16.74 -6.26
C SER A 16 22.98 -15.90 -5.38
N ARG A 17 23.50 -15.39 -4.25
CA ARG A 17 22.73 -14.53 -3.31
C ARG A 17 22.36 -13.19 -3.94
N LEU A 18 23.30 -12.54 -4.62
CA LEU A 18 23.06 -11.28 -5.34
C LEU A 18 22.01 -11.47 -6.45
N LYS A 19 22.10 -12.56 -7.21
CA LYS A 19 21.11 -12.91 -8.23
C LYS A 19 19.73 -13.13 -7.63
N GLN A 20 19.63 -13.85 -6.51
CA GLN A 20 18.35 -14.09 -5.83
C GLN A 20 17.72 -12.78 -5.35
N TRP A 21 18.48 -11.92 -4.68
CA TRP A 21 18.02 -10.59 -4.26
C TRP A 21 17.54 -9.76 -5.45
N PHE A 22 18.33 -9.69 -6.52
CA PHE A 22 18.00 -8.90 -7.71
C PHE A 22 16.72 -9.40 -8.40
N LEU A 23 16.59 -10.72 -8.60
CA LEU A 23 15.40 -11.30 -9.22
C LEU A 23 14.16 -11.07 -8.36
N PHE A 24 14.26 -11.26 -7.04
CA PHE A 24 13.16 -10.96 -6.12
C PHE A 24 12.72 -9.50 -6.21
N ARG A 25 13.68 -8.56 -6.14
CA ARG A 25 13.43 -7.12 -6.27
C ARG A 25 12.71 -6.77 -7.58
N ARG A 26 13.24 -7.28 -8.69
CA ARG A 26 12.72 -6.98 -10.02
C ARG A 26 11.29 -7.48 -10.20
N VAL A 27 11.03 -8.74 -9.84
CA VAL A 27 9.68 -9.34 -9.97
C VAL A 27 8.66 -8.58 -9.11
N GLN A 28 9.04 -8.22 -7.88
CA GLN A 28 8.15 -7.48 -6.98
C GLN A 28 7.85 -6.07 -7.50
N ALA A 29 8.86 -5.38 -8.06
CA ALA A 29 8.67 -4.06 -8.66
C ALA A 29 7.77 -4.13 -9.92
N GLU A 30 8.03 -5.06 -10.84
CA GLU A 30 7.23 -5.26 -12.06
C GLU A 30 5.77 -5.59 -11.72
N ARG A 31 5.54 -6.46 -10.74
CA ARG A 31 4.20 -6.78 -10.26
C ARG A 31 3.50 -5.56 -9.66
N ALA A 32 4.18 -4.82 -8.78
CA ALA A 32 3.60 -3.63 -8.15
C ALA A 32 3.24 -2.55 -9.18
N MET A 33 4.11 -2.30 -10.17
CA MET A 33 3.83 -1.37 -11.26
C MET A 33 2.65 -1.83 -12.12
N SER A 34 2.54 -3.13 -12.38
CA SER A 34 1.43 -3.70 -13.15
C SER A 34 0.10 -3.57 -12.41
N ILE A 35 0.09 -3.83 -11.09
CA ILE A 35 -1.09 -3.63 -10.24
C ILE A 35 -1.47 -2.15 -10.21
N LYS A 36 -0.50 -1.24 -10.02
CA LYS A 36 -0.75 0.20 -10.04
C LYS A 36 -1.41 0.62 -11.36
N LYS A 37 -0.84 0.19 -12.49
CA LYS A 37 -1.39 0.50 -13.81
C LYS A 37 -2.83 -0.01 -13.96
N LEU A 38 -3.09 -1.26 -13.54
CA LEU A 38 -4.45 -1.81 -13.58
C LEU A 38 -5.44 -0.99 -12.75
N LEU A 39 -5.03 -0.52 -11.57
CA LEU A 39 -5.86 0.33 -10.70
C LEU A 39 -6.10 1.71 -11.32
N ASP A 40 -5.06 2.32 -11.90
CA ASP A 40 -5.14 3.62 -12.57
C ASP A 40 -6.03 3.53 -13.83
N ASP A 41 -5.86 2.50 -14.67
CA ASP A 41 -6.64 2.26 -15.89
C ASP A 41 -8.14 2.02 -15.59
N ASN A 42 -8.47 1.55 -14.39
CA ASN A 42 -9.85 1.31 -13.93
C ASN A 42 -10.35 2.37 -12.93
N ASN A 43 -9.65 3.51 -12.80
CA ASN A 43 -10.06 4.64 -11.96
C ASN A 43 -10.31 4.30 -10.48
N PHE A 44 -9.55 3.36 -9.91
CA PHE A 44 -9.70 3.02 -8.50
C PHE A 44 -9.30 4.17 -7.57
N LEU A 45 -10.02 4.29 -6.46
CA LEU A 45 -9.72 5.20 -5.34
C LEU A 45 -9.47 4.38 -4.07
N GLY A 46 -8.29 4.58 -3.47
CA GLY A 46 -7.94 3.97 -2.18
C GLY A 46 -8.03 4.97 -1.02
N LEU A 47 -7.61 4.52 0.17
CA LEU A 47 -7.61 5.34 1.39
C LEU A 47 -6.77 6.62 1.27
N ALA A 48 -5.72 6.60 0.45
CA ALA A 48 -4.85 7.75 0.22
C ALA A 48 -5.53 8.88 -0.57
N CYS A 49 -6.57 8.58 -1.37
CA CYS A 49 -7.24 9.51 -2.28
C CYS A 49 -6.26 10.20 -3.26
N ASN A 50 -5.43 9.42 -3.95
CA ASN A 50 -4.35 9.90 -4.82
C ASN A 50 -4.66 9.80 -6.32
N ASN A 51 -5.93 9.62 -6.68
CA ASN A 51 -6.38 9.53 -8.06
C ASN A 51 -7.33 10.70 -8.36
N ASP A 52 -6.95 11.55 -9.31
CA ASP A 52 -7.70 12.76 -9.70
C ASP A 52 -8.62 12.52 -10.90
N THR A 53 -8.65 11.29 -11.43
CA THR A 53 -9.43 10.91 -12.62
C THR A 53 -10.94 10.77 -12.37
N PRO A 54 -11.40 10.20 -11.23
CA PRO A 54 -12.82 10.11 -10.89
C PRO A 54 -13.47 11.49 -10.74
N ASP A 55 -14.79 11.56 -10.89
CA ASP A 55 -15.51 12.83 -10.75
C ASP A 55 -15.32 13.49 -9.37
N VAL A 56 -15.42 14.81 -9.32
CA VAL A 56 -15.25 15.60 -8.09
C VAL A 56 -16.22 15.11 -7.00
N VAL A 57 -17.46 14.78 -7.36
CA VAL A 57 -18.47 14.32 -6.39
C VAL A 57 -18.02 13.02 -5.73
N ASP A 58 -17.62 12.03 -6.52
CA ASP A 58 -17.15 10.74 -6.01
C ASP A 58 -15.91 10.89 -5.12
N ARG A 59 -14.98 11.77 -5.50
CA ARG A 59 -13.78 12.04 -4.69
C ARG A 59 -14.11 12.69 -3.35
N VAL A 60 -15.03 13.66 -3.34
CA VAL A 60 -15.47 14.32 -2.11
C VAL A 60 -16.19 13.33 -1.20
N MET A 61 -17.15 12.57 -1.74
CA MET A 61 -17.87 11.56 -0.96
C MET A 61 -16.93 10.48 -0.42
N TRP A 62 -15.98 10.01 -1.22
CA TRP A 62 -14.97 9.05 -0.77
C TRP A 62 -14.05 9.65 0.31
N SER A 63 -13.63 10.90 0.15
CA SER A 63 -12.85 11.62 1.16
C SER A 63 -13.62 11.73 2.49
N ASP A 64 -14.93 11.98 2.44
CA ASP A 64 -15.77 12.02 3.64
C ASP A 64 -15.87 10.65 4.31
N ILE A 65 -16.02 9.57 3.54
CA ILE A 65 -16.04 8.19 4.05
C ILE A 65 -14.71 7.86 4.73
N VAL A 66 -13.57 8.19 4.12
CA VAL A 66 -12.25 7.76 4.58
C VAL A 66 -11.65 8.68 5.66
N LYS A 67 -11.78 10.00 5.51
CA LYS A 67 -11.10 11.00 6.36
C LYS A 67 -12.07 11.92 7.08
N GLY A 68 -13.15 12.30 6.42
CA GLY A 68 -14.13 13.27 6.91
C GLY A 68 -15.25 12.65 7.73
N ARG A 69 -16.42 13.28 7.75
CA ARG A 69 -17.63 12.74 8.35
C ARG A 69 -18.73 12.82 7.31
N PRO A 70 -19.26 11.68 6.81
CA PRO A 70 -20.35 11.69 5.85
C PRO A 70 -21.60 12.35 6.44
N GLU A 71 -21.93 13.56 5.99
CA GLU A 71 -23.08 14.30 6.50
C GLU A 71 -24.04 14.71 5.37
N LEU A 72 -25.27 15.03 5.78
CA LEU A 72 -26.31 15.58 4.91
C LEU A 72 -26.54 17.02 5.37
N GLU A 73 -26.39 17.99 4.47
CA GLU A 73 -26.48 19.41 4.79
C GLU A 73 -27.94 19.86 4.88
N ASP A 74 -28.27 20.72 5.85
CA ASP A 74 -29.65 21.22 6.03
C ASP A 74 -30.08 22.22 4.95
N THR A 75 -29.14 22.70 4.12
CA THR A 75 -29.42 23.50 2.93
C THR A 75 -30.01 22.68 1.78
N LEU A 76 -29.88 21.36 1.83
CA LEU A 76 -30.44 20.46 0.83
C LEU A 76 -31.94 20.23 1.08
N SER A 77 -32.69 20.01 0.01
CA SER A 77 -34.07 19.53 0.12
C SER A 77 -34.11 18.14 0.78
N VAL A 78 -35.25 17.77 1.36
CA VAL A 78 -35.44 16.46 1.99
C VAL A 78 -35.08 15.32 1.03
N ASN A 79 -35.56 15.39 -0.22
CA ASN A 79 -35.27 14.39 -1.25
C ASN A 79 -33.78 14.35 -1.63
N ALA A 80 -33.10 15.51 -1.67
CA ALA A 80 -31.67 15.56 -1.95
C ALA A 80 -30.83 14.94 -0.81
N ARG A 81 -31.29 15.09 0.45
CA ARG A 81 -30.66 14.42 1.61
C ARG A 81 -30.84 12.91 1.58
N GLU A 82 -32.04 12.45 1.23
CA GLU A 82 -32.33 11.02 1.03
C GLU A 82 -31.41 10.43 -0.05
N MET A 83 -31.35 11.06 -1.22
CA MET A 83 -30.48 10.63 -2.33
C MET A 83 -29.00 10.62 -1.94
N LYS A 84 -28.51 11.66 -1.23
CA LYS A 84 -27.12 11.71 -0.75
C LYS A 84 -26.81 10.59 0.25
N ALA A 85 -27.75 10.25 1.13
CA ALA A 85 -27.60 9.14 2.08
C ALA A 85 -27.50 7.78 1.34
N ASP A 86 -28.33 7.59 0.31
CA ASP A 86 -28.30 6.40 -0.54
C ASP A 86 -26.99 6.28 -1.31
N MET A 87 -26.50 7.38 -1.89
CA MET A 87 -25.21 7.42 -2.57
C MET A 87 -24.06 7.03 -1.63
N TYR A 88 -24.04 7.52 -0.38
CA TYR A 88 -23.04 7.10 0.59
C TYR A 88 -23.09 5.60 0.89
N MET A 89 -24.30 5.06 1.13
CA MET A 89 -24.48 3.63 1.41
C MET A 89 -24.03 2.77 0.22
N ASP A 90 -24.36 3.20 -1.00
CA ASP A 90 -24.01 2.51 -2.23
C ASP A 90 -22.49 2.50 -2.48
N ILE A 91 -21.84 3.67 -2.42
CA ILE A 91 -20.38 3.78 -2.53
C ILE A 91 -19.70 2.91 -1.46
N PHE A 92 -20.15 3.02 -0.21
CA PHE A 92 -19.57 2.24 0.88
C PHE A 92 -19.74 0.73 0.69
N THR A 93 -20.92 0.29 0.26
CA THR A 93 -21.21 -1.13 0.02
C THR A 93 -20.41 -1.71 -1.13
N ARG A 94 -20.17 -0.94 -2.19
CA ARG A 94 -19.31 -1.36 -3.30
C ARG A 94 -17.82 -1.34 -2.93
N SER A 95 -17.43 -0.56 -1.92
CA SER A 95 -16.03 -0.43 -1.49
C SER A 95 -15.57 -1.48 -0.47
N CYS A 96 -16.50 -2.17 0.18
CA CYS A 96 -16.21 -3.08 1.30
C CYS A 96 -16.95 -4.40 1.10
N ASP A 97 -16.18 -5.48 0.93
CA ASP A 97 -16.71 -6.84 0.93
C ASP A 97 -17.29 -7.22 2.30
N LEU A 98 -18.02 -8.34 2.36
CA LEU A 98 -18.65 -8.83 3.60
C LEU A 98 -17.64 -9.11 4.71
N ASP A 99 -16.43 -9.54 4.35
CA ASP A 99 -15.36 -9.87 5.29
C ASP A 99 -14.53 -8.65 5.71
N HIS A 100 -14.80 -7.47 5.13
CA HIS A 100 -14.04 -6.27 5.48
C HIS A 100 -14.38 -5.81 6.90
N VAL A 101 -13.35 -5.57 7.72
CA VAL A 101 -13.50 -5.26 9.16
C VAL A 101 -14.38 -4.04 9.44
N CYS A 102 -14.39 -3.05 8.53
CA CYS A 102 -15.23 -1.85 8.69
C CYS A 102 -16.63 -2.00 8.09
N ARG A 103 -16.96 -3.11 7.42
CA ARG A 103 -18.24 -3.32 6.74
C ARG A 103 -19.42 -3.13 7.69
N LEU A 104 -19.42 -3.86 8.81
CA LEU A 104 -20.50 -3.79 9.79
C LEU A 104 -20.65 -2.41 10.44
N PRO A 105 -19.61 -1.79 11.04
CA PRO A 105 -19.77 -0.48 11.67
C PRO A 105 -20.11 0.62 10.66
N GLY A 106 -19.55 0.60 9.45
CA GLY A 106 -19.89 1.56 8.40
C GLY A 106 -21.35 1.42 7.95
N SER A 107 -21.82 0.21 7.66
CA SER A 107 -23.22 -0.02 7.26
C SER A 107 -24.21 0.48 8.33
N LYS A 108 -23.92 0.27 9.62
CA LYS A 108 -24.76 0.80 10.70
C LYS A 108 -24.83 2.33 10.69
N TYR A 109 -23.70 3.00 10.44
CA TYR A 109 -23.68 4.46 10.36
C TYR A 109 -24.45 4.99 9.15
N PHE A 110 -24.21 4.44 7.95
CA PHE A 110 -24.93 4.87 6.74
C PHE A 110 -26.43 4.55 6.80
N GLN A 111 -26.81 3.42 7.41
CA GLN A 111 -28.21 3.11 7.66
C GLN A 111 -28.84 4.11 8.64
N CYS A 112 -28.11 4.57 9.65
CA CYS A 112 -28.57 5.61 10.55
C CYS A 112 -28.81 6.94 9.79
N LEU A 113 -27.93 7.31 8.86
CA LEU A 113 -28.14 8.49 8.00
C LEU A 113 -29.40 8.35 7.15
N GLN A 114 -29.61 7.19 6.51
CA GLN A 114 -30.82 6.89 5.73
C GLN A 114 -32.10 6.93 6.59
N GLN A 115 -32.08 6.41 7.81
CA GLN A 115 -33.27 6.45 8.68
C GLN A 115 -33.58 7.87 9.21
N ASN A 116 -32.61 8.79 9.15
CA ASN A 116 -32.70 10.12 9.75
C ASN A 116 -32.41 11.24 8.73
N PHE A 117 -32.64 11.02 7.43
CA PHE A 117 -32.38 12.06 6.41
C PHE A 117 -33.28 13.29 6.57
N ALA A 118 -34.49 13.12 7.12
CA ALA A 118 -35.50 14.17 7.19
C ALA A 118 -35.25 15.19 8.32
N VAL A 119 -34.52 14.81 9.37
CA VAL A 119 -34.22 15.69 10.51
C VAL A 119 -33.00 16.59 10.23
N ASP A 120 -32.83 17.64 11.03
CA ASP A 120 -31.68 18.54 10.93
C ASP A 120 -30.36 17.85 11.31
N ARG A 121 -29.25 18.46 10.92
CA ARG A 121 -27.90 17.92 11.14
C ARG A 121 -27.60 17.68 12.61
N ASN A 122 -27.97 18.58 13.51
CA ASN A 122 -27.63 18.45 14.93
C ASN A 122 -28.37 17.27 15.56
N THR A 123 -29.67 17.14 15.28
CA THR A 123 -30.47 16.00 15.71
C THR A 123 -29.96 14.69 15.12
N ARG A 124 -29.61 14.66 13.83
CA ARG A 124 -29.06 13.46 13.17
C ARG A 124 -27.71 13.06 13.75
N SER A 125 -26.80 14.01 13.95
CA SER A 125 -25.48 13.74 14.53
C SER A 125 -25.61 13.15 15.93
N GLY A 126 -26.49 13.69 16.79
CA GLY A 126 -26.75 13.12 18.11
C GLY A 126 -27.29 11.68 18.06
N ARG A 127 -28.14 11.33 17.07
CA ARG A 127 -28.67 9.97 16.90
C ARG A 127 -27.65 8.99 16.35
N CYS A 128 -26.78 9.43 15.45
CA CYS A 128 -25.85 8.58 14.72
C CYS A 128 -24.41 8.59 15.29
N GLU A 129 -24.14 9.34 16.36
CA GLU A 129 -22.79 9.53 16.91
C GLU A 129 -22.12 8.21 17.27
N SER A 130 -22.78 7.35 18.04
CA SER A 130 -22.20 6.09 18.49
C SER A 130 -21.88 5.14 17.32
N ALA A 131 -22.69 5.14 16.27
CA ALA A 131 -22.43 4.39 15.06
C ALA A 131 -21.25 4.98 14.27
N PHE A 132 -21.14 6.32 14.22
CA PHE A 132 -20.02 7.01 13.61
C PHE A 132 -18.71 6.73 14.35
N GLU A 133 -18.68 6.81 15.69
CA GLU A 133 -17.49 6.54 16.49
C GLU A 133 -16.93 5.13 16.25
N ALA A 134 -17.80 4.13 16.15
CA ALA A 134 -17.41 2.77 15.82
C ALA A 134 -16.83 2.66 14.41
N PHE A 135 -17.45 3.32 13.42
CA PHE A 135 -16.95 3.38 12.05
C PHE A 135 -15.61 4.13 11.97
N ASP A 136 -15.49 5.26 12.65
CA ASP A 136 -14.31 6.12 12.68
C ASP A 136 -13.11 5.43 13.32
N THR A 137 -13.35 4.72 14.43
CA THR A 137 -12.32 3.88 15.07
C THR A 137 -11.77 2.84 14.09
N CYS A 138 -12.66 2.19 13.34
CA CYS A 138 -12.25 1.17 12.36
C CYS A 138 -11.40 1.76 11.22
N ARG A 139 -11.88 2.83 10.56
CA ARG A 139 -11.15 3.42 9.43
C ARG A 139 -9.81 4.05 9.84
N LYS A 140 -9.72 4.64 11.04
CA LYS A 140 -8.45 5.13 11.61
C LYS A 140 -7.48 3.97 11.85
N GLY A 141 -7.99 2.83 12.33
CA GLY A 141 -7.21 1.59 12.46
C GLY A 141 -6.62 1.13 11.14
N LEU A 142 -7.40 1.14 10.05
CA LEU A 142 -6.91 0.78 8.71
C LEU A 142 -5.83 1.74 8.20
N GLN A 143 -5.99 3.05 8.39
CA GLN A 143 -4.97 4.03 8.02
C GLN A 143 -3.67 3.82 8.80
N LEU A 144 -3.76 3.50 10.09
CA LEU A 144 -2.60 3.18 10.92
C LEU A 144 -1.90 1.91 10.41
N GLN A 145 -2.66 0.86 10.09
CA GLN A 145 -2.12 -0.38 9.53
C GLN A 145 -1.43 -0.13 8.19
N GLN A 146 -2.05 0.63 7.29
CA GLN A 146 -1.45 0.98 6.00
C GLN A 146 -0.12 1.69 6.17
N ASN A 147 -0.04 2.68 7.07
CA ASN A 147 1.18 3.40 7.36
C ASN A 147 2.25 2.49 7.98
N SER A 148 1.86 1.61 8.90
CA SER A 148 2.77 0.65 9.53
C SER A 148 3.38 -0.30 8.49
N HIS A 149 2.56 -0.88 7.62
CA HIS A 149 3.03 -1.78 6.56
C HIS A 149 3.95 -1.07 5.56
N LEU A 150 3.67 0.19 5.23
CA LEU A 150 4.56 0.99 4.40
C LEU A 150 5.94 1.16 5.04
N GLN A 151 5.99 1.56 6.31
CA GLN A 151 7.24 1.78 7.03
C GLN A 151 8.04 0.48 7.19
N GLU A 152 7.37 -0.62 7.52
CA GLU A 152 8.03 -1.93 7.66
C GLU A 152 8.59 -2.42 6.31
N SER A 153 7.83 -2.26 5.24
CA SER A 153 8.26 -2.63 3.88
C SER A 153 9.48 -1.83 3.44
N LEU A 154 9.50 -0.51 3.67
CA LEU A 154 10.63 0.36 3.37
C LEU A 154 11.88 -0.04 4.17
N LYS A 155 11.72 -0.30 5.47
CA LYS A 155 12.83 -0.74 6.33
C LYS A 155 13.40 -2.08 5.87
N ARG A 156 12.53 -3.06 5.59
CA ARG A 156 12.92 -4.38 5.09
C ARG A 156 13.63 -4.24 3.74
N GLN A 157 13.14 -3.34 2.89
CA GLN A 157 13.76 -3.06 1.61
C GLN A 157 15.19 -2.55 1.79
N GLN A 158 15.37 -1.51 2.61
CA GLN A 158 16.68 -0.93 2.87
C GLN A 158 17.68 -1.97 3.39
N LEU A 159 17.27 -2.78 4.38
CA LEU A 159 18.15 -3.82 4.92
C LEU A 159 18.62 -4.83 3.87
N GLN A 160 17.73 -5.27 2.99
CA GLN A 160 18.08 -6.18 1.90
C GLN A 160 19.05 -5.55 0.90
N ASP A 161 18.86 -4.26 0.62
CA ASP A 161 19.68 -3.53 -0.35
C ASP A 161 21.08 -3.24 0.24
N ASP A 162 21.16 -2.91 1.53
CA ASP A 162 22.42 -2.74 2.26
C ASP A 162 23.20 -4.07 2.33
N GLU A 163 22.52 -5.19 2.63
CA GLU A 163 23.13 -6.53 2.62
C GLU A 163 23.66 -6.90 1.23
N ALA A 164 22.90 -6.62 0.17
CA ALA A 164 23.34 -6.86 -1.20
C ALA A 164 24.55 -5.99 -1.57
N GLN A 165 24.57 -4.72 -1.16
CA GLN A 165 25.70 -3.82 -1.38
C GLN A 165 26.96 -4.33 -0.65
N ALA A 166 26.84 -4.77 0.60
CA ALA A 166 27.95 -5.36 1.35
C ALA A 166 28.50 -6.63 0.68
N LEU A 167 27.62 -7.51 0.18
CA LEU A 167 28.00 -8.69 -0.59
C LEU A 167 28.74 -8.32 -1.88
N PHE A 168 28.29 -7.29 -2.58
CA PHE A 168 28.95 -6.81 -3.78
C PHE A 168 30.36 -6.29 -3.49
N TYR A 169 30.56 -5.51 -2.43
CA TYR A 169 31.90 -5.07 -2.03
C TYR A 169 32.81 -6.24 -1.64
N LYS A 170 32.30 -7.20 -0.86
CA LYS A 170 33.03 -8.42 -0.51
C LYS A 170 33.46 -9.20 -1.76
N ARG A 171 32.57 -9.33 -2.75
CA ARG A 171 32.88 -9.95 -4.05
C ARG A 171 34.02 -9.23 -4.75
N MET A 172 33.99 -7.90 -4.80
CA MET A 172 35.04 -7.09 -5.43
C MET A 172 36.40 -7.29 -4.76
N GLU A 173 36.44 -7.40 -3.43
CA GLU A 173 37.69 -7.70 -2.70
C GLU A 173 38.21 -9.10 -3.00
N LEU A 174 37.32 -10.11 -3.04
CA LEU A 174 37.69 -11.48 -3.37
C LEU A 174 38.21 -11.62 -4.79
N MET A 175 37.61 -10.91 -5.75
CA MET A 175 38.10 -10.83 -7.13
C MET A 175 39.51 -10.24 -7.20
N LYS A 176 39.76 -9.11 -6.51
CA LYS A 176 41.12 -8.51 -6.43
C LYS A 176 42.13 -9.46 -5.81
N LYS A 177 41.75 -10.18 -4.74
CA LYS A 177 42.60 -11.20 -4.12
C LYS A 177 42.91 -12.34 -5.09
N LEU A 178 41.92 -12.81 -5.85
CA LEU A 178 42.11 -13.86 -6.86
C LEU A 178 43.06 -13.41 -7.97
N GLU A 179 42.93 -12.18 -8.46
CA GLU A 179 43.84 -11.57 -9.45
C GLU A 179 45.27 -11.49 -8.91
N SER A 180 45.45 -11.07 -7.66
CA SER A 180 46.77 -11.00 -7.01
C SER A 180 47.45 -12.36 -6.78
N LEU A 181 46.67 -13.45 -6.74
CA LEU A 181 47.15 -14.82 -6.55
C LEU A 181 47.63 -15.49 -7.86
N GLY A 182 47.60 -14.79 -8.99
CA GLY A 182 48.32 -15.20 -10.19
C GLY A 182 47.44 -15.58 -11.39
N PHE A 183 46.82 -14.57 -12.01
CA PHE A 183 46.62 -14.57 -13.46
C PHE A 183 46.99 -13.19 -14.04
N THR A 184 48.23 -12.75 -13.78
CA THR A 184 48.93 -11.95 -14.78
C THR A 184 49.30 -12.91 -15.91
N GLY A 185 48.78 -12.65 -17.11
CA GLY A 185 49.21 -13.35 -18.32
C GLY A 185 50.71 -13.20 -18.48
N ALA A 186 51.46 -14.25 -18.15
CA ALA A 186 52.89 -14.34 -18.36
C ALA A 186 53.25 -15.81 -18.61
N ASN A 187 53.02 -16.24 -19.85
CA ASN A 187 53.94 -17.11 -20.59
C ASN A 187 53.57 -17.06 -22.08
N VAL A 188 53.90 -15.92 -22.69
CA VAL A 188 54.32 -15.89 -24.10
C VAL A 188 55.84 -15.78 -24.06
N ALA A 189 56.51 -16.92 -24.01
CA ALA A 189 57.94 -17.07 -24.33
C ALA A 189 58.25 -18.57 -24.43
N GLY A 190 58.58 -19.02 -25.64
CA GLY A 190 58.93 -20.39 -26.00
C GLY A 190 58.61 -20.66 -27.45
#